data_AF-A0A261A5E0-F1
#
_entry.id   AF-A0A261A5E0-F1
#
_cell.length_a   1.000
_cell.length_b   1.000
_cell.length_c   1.000
_cell.angle_alpha   90.00
_cell.angle_beta   90.00
_cell.angle_gamma   90.00
#
_symmetry.space_group_name_H-M   'P 1'
#
loop_
_entity.id
_entity.type
_entity.pdbx_description
1 polymer ?
#
loop_
_entity_poly.entity_id
_entity_poly.type
_entity_poly.pdbx_seq_one_letter_code
_entity_poly.pdbx_strand_id
1 'polypeptide(L)'
;MPKLTGYGNLFTNTSLDANFFKLPYGKEWIITETPGASSADKNSTMEKFWWLVMQKKSKLVVMFETKEEKGDAPTKDKMYFPLKKGEKLALNGLTLECLECQKDKNGLLYRKISGVFGKGKGGKKFTVTHYFFYNWDVRTTNIATRDLLICLLKTALSQKS
;
A
#
# COMPACT_ATOMS: atom_id res chain seq x y z
N MET A 1 9.71 -4.62 15.36
CA MET A 1 8.31 -4.32 15.02
C MET A 1 8.10 -2.82 14.80
N PRO A 2 7.23 -2.42 13.86
CA PRO A 2 6.89 -1.02 13.60
C PRO A 2 6.22 -0.41 14.83
N LYS A 3 6.79 0.67 15.38
CA LYS A 3 6.10 1.45 16.40
C LYS A 3 5.22 2.48 15.72
N LEU A 4 3.92 2.18 15.60
CA LEU A 4 2.93 3.19 15.24
C LEU A 4 2.84 4.21 16.38
N THR A 5 2.74 5.49 16.05
CA THR A 5 2.73 6.60 17.01
C THR A 5 1.83 7.73 16.53
N GLY A 6 1.40 8.59 17.45
CA GLY A 6 0.66 9.81 17.11
C GLY A 6 -0.74 9.59 16.55
N TYR A 7 -1.31 8.40 16.70
CA TYR A 7 -2.67 8.05 16.26
C TYR A 7 -3.76 8.34 17.30
N GLY A 8 -3.39 8.88 18.47
CA GLY A 8 -4.33 9.16 19.55
C GLY A 8 -5.10 7.92 19.95
N ASN A 9 -6.43 7.99 19.91
CA ASN A 9 -7.34 6.90 20.28
C ASN A 9 -7.84 6.10 19.07
N LEU A 10 -7.20 6.23 17.90
CA LEU A 10 -7.65 5.58 16.66
C LEU A 10 -7.48 4.05 16.71
N PHE A 11 -6.41 3.56 17.33
CA PHE A 11 -6.10 2.13 17.45
C PHE A 11 -6.03 1.72 18.91
N THR A 12 -6.49 0.51 19.21
CA THR A 12 -6.43 -0.08 20.55
C THR A 12 -5.04 -0.63 20.88
N ASN A 13 -4.19 -0.90 19.88
CA ASN A 13 -2.77 -1.24 20.06
C ASN A 13 -1.90 -0.77 18.87
N THR A 14 -0.58 -0.92 19.03
CA THR A 14 0.42 -0.57 18.01
C THR A 14 0.80 -1.73 17.07
N SER A 15 0.25 -2.92 17.27
CA SER A 15 0.74 -4.14 16.62
C SER A 15 0.34 -4.18 15.15
N LEU A 16 1.35 -4.36 14.30
CA LEU A 16 1.26 -4.67 12.88
C LEU A 16 2.48 -5.52 12.54
N ASP A 17 2.28 -6.66 11.90
CA ASP A 17 3.39 -7.54 11.54
C ASP A 17 4.15 -6.94 10.35
N ALA A 18 5.30 -6.36 10.67
CA ALA A 18 6.21 -5.80 9.70
C ALA A 18 7.69 -5.91 10.10
N ASN A 19 8.52 -6.10 9.09
CA ASN A 19 9.97 -6.11 9.18
C ASN A 19 10.57 -4.89 8.48
N PHE A 20 11.61 -4.31 9.10
CA PHE A 20 12.33 -3.16 8.57
C PHE A 20 13.64 -3.60 7.95
N PHE A 21 13.90 -3.12 6.75
CA PHE A 21 15.14 -3.34 6.03
C PHE A 21 15.76 -1.99 5.73
N LYS A 22 16.93 -1.75 6.31
CA LYS A 22 17.77 -0.62 5.92
C LYS A 22 18.53 -1.02 4.67
N LEU A 23 18.37 -0.24 3.62
CA LEU A 23 19.05 -0.42 2.35
C LEU A 23 20.18 0.60 2.21
N PRO A 24 21.13 0.36 1.29
CA PRO A 24 22.13 1.36 0.94
C PRO A 24 21.51 2.72 0.59
N TYR A 25 22.32 3.78 0.74
CA TYR A 25 21.91 5.17 0.43
C TYR A 25 20.74 5.69 1.27
N GLY A 26 20.60 5.20 2.51
CA GLY A 26 19.63 5.72 3.48
C GLY A 26 18.17 5.38 3.14
N LYS A 27 17.93 4.39 2.28
CA LYS A 27 16.58 3.92 1.95
C LYS A 27 16.09 2.92 2.99
N GLU A 28 14.79 2.93 3.25
CA GLU A 28 14.13 1.97 4.13
C GLU A 28 13.05 1.22 3.34
N TRP A 29 13.05 -0.10 3.44
CA TRP A 29 11.91 -0.93 3.05
C TRP A 29 11.22 -1.46 4.29
N ILE A 30 9.90 -1.51 4.21
CA ILE A 30 9.04 -2.05 5.25
C ILE A 30 8.20 -3.13 4.58
N ILE A 31 8.42 -4.38 4.99
CA ILE A 31 7.71 -5.53 4.47
C ILE A 31 6.68 -5.93 5.50
N THR A 32 5.42 -6.00 5.10
CA THR A 32 4.28 -6.35 5.96
C THR A 32 3.54 -7.54 5.38
N GLU A 33 2.72 -8.20 6.20
CA GLU A 33 1.63 -9.03 5.67
C GLU A 33 0.63 -8.19 4.86
N THR A 34 -0.16 -8.83 4.00
CA THR A 34 -1.25 -8.16 3.30
C THR A 34 -2.30 -7.67 4.30
N PRO A 35 -2.65 -6.37 4.33
CA PRO A 35 -3.63 -5.86 5.28
C PRO A 35 -4.99 -6.54 5.10
N GLY A 36 -5.56 -7.02 6.21
CA GLY A 36 -6.84 -7.73 6.25
C GLY A 36 -7.89 -6.97 7.04
N ALA A 37 -9.15 -7.16 6.68
CA ALA A 37 -10.30 -6.50 7.31
C ALA A 37 -10.66 -7.07 8.69
N SER A 38 -10.08 -8.20 9.10
CA SER A 38 -10.49 -8.90 10.32
C SER A 38 -9.87 -8.30 11.58
N SER A 39 -10.64 -7.48 12.28
CA SER A 39 -10.90 -7.70 13.71
C SER A 39 -12.00 -6.76 14.18
N ALA A 40 -12.99 -7.34 14.87
CA ALA A 40 -14.23 -6.70 15.28
C ALA A 40 -14.07 -5.45 16.19
N ASP A 41 -12.85 -5.10 16.63
CA ASP A 41 -12.61 -4.14 17.70
C ASP A 41 -11.44 -3.18 17.44
N LYS A 42 -11.60 -2.25 16.48
CA LYS A 42 -10.62 -1.15 16.21
C LYS A 42 -9.18 -1.63 15.99
N ASN A 43 -9.01 -2.88 15.56
CA ASN A 43 -7.72 -3.55 15.37
C ASN A 43 -7.41 -3.87 13.91
N SER A 44 -8.20 -3.35 12.98
CA SER A 44 -7.99 -3.54 11.55
C SER A 44 -6.55 -3.20 11.15
N THR A 45 -5.90 -4.13 10.44
CA THR A 45 -4.54 -3.95 9.95
C THR A 45 -4.49 -3.03 8.74
N MET A 46 -5.63 -2.75 8.09
CA MET A 46 -5.74 -1.83 6.94
C MET A 46 -5.44 -0.38 7.34
N GLU A 47 -6.14 0.16 8.34
CA GLU A 47 -5.92 1.53 8.82
C GLU A 47 -4.53 1.67 9.44
N LYS A 48 -4.05 0.65 10.16
CA LYS A 48 -2.68 0.60 10.72
C LYS A 48 -1.62 0.61 9.62
N PHE A 49 -1.83 -0.14 8.54
CA PHE A 49 -0.96 -0.13 7.36
C PHE A 49 -0.90 1.26 6.74
N TRP A 50 -2.04 1.90 6.48
CA TRP A 50 -2.07 3.25 5.91
C TRP A 50 -1.50 4.30 6.87
N TRP A 51 -1.67 4.11 8.17
CA TRP A 51 -1.03 4.95 9.18
C TRP A 51 0.49 4.82 9.11
N LEU A 52 1.01 3.61 8.95
CA LEU A 52 2.44 3.37 8.77
C LEU A 52 2.97 4.06 7.51
N VAL A 53 2.26 3.90 6.38
CA VAL A 53 2.58 4.57 5.10
C VAL A 53 2.71 6.07 5.31
N MET A 54 1.71 6.69 5.96
CA MET A 54 1.70 8.12 6.28
C MET A 54 2.84 8.52 7.25
N GLN A 55 2.97 7.81 8.37
CA GLN A 55 3.95 8.09 9.42
C GLN A 55 5.38 8.05 8.87
N LYS A 56 5.65 7.09 7.98
CA LYS A 56 6.94 6.92 7.32
C LYS A 56 7.10 7.79 6.08
N LYS A 57 6.08 8.60 5.73
CA LYS A 57 6.05 9.45 4.54
C LYS A 57 6.39 8.67 3.27
N SER A 58 5.97 7.40 3.23
CA SER A 58 6.30 6.47 2.16
C SER A 58 5.79 7.02 0.82
N LYS A 59 6.67 7.07 -0.19
CA LYS A 59 6.33 7.56 -1.53
C LYS A 59 5.72 6.49 -2.40
N LEU A 60 6.04 5.23 -2.12
CA LEU A 60 5.66 4.09 -2.93
C LEU A 60 5.24 2.92 -2.04
N VAL A 61 4.17 2.24 -2.44
CA VAL A 61 3.71 0.96 -1.90
C VAL A 61 3.67 -0.04 -3.05
N VAL A 62 4.17 -1.25 -2.82
CA VAL A 62 4.03 -2.37 -3.76
C VAL A 62 3.24 -3.47 -3.07
N MET A 63 2.17 -3.92 -3.71
CA MET A 63 1.44 -5.13 -3.35
C MET A 63 1.86 -6.27 -4.28
N PHE A 64 2.30 -7.37 -3.68
CA PHE A 64 2.51 -8.65 -4.36
C PHE A 64 1.37 -9.57 -3.97
N GLU A 65 0.42 -9.81 -4.87
CA GLU A 65 -0.72 -10.67 -4.61
C GLU A 65 -1.36 -11.11 -5.93
N THR A 66 -2.04 -12.25 -5.90
CA THR A 66 -2.88 -12.72 -7.00
C THR A 66 -4.06 -11.78 -7.25
N LYS A 67 -4.58 -11.81 -8.48
CA LYS A 67 -5.76 -11.04 -8.86
C LYS A 67 -6.97 -11.94 -9.05
N GLU A 68 -8.15 -11.35 -8.94
CA GLU A 68 -9.41 -11.96 -9.38
C GLU A 68 -9.30 -12.40 -10.85
N GLU A 69 -10.03 -13.46 -11.24
CA GLU A 69 -10.01 -13.99 -12.62
C GLU A 69 -10.39 -12.93 -13.66
N LYS A 70 -11.26 -11.98 -13.28
CA LYS A 70 -11.75 -10.90 -14.15
C LYS A 70 -11.24 -9.55 -13.67
N GLY A 71 -10.46 -8.88 -14.51
CA GLY A 71 -9.97 -7.52 -14.28
C GLY A 71 -8.59 -7.50 -13.64
N ASP A 72 -8.19 -6.34 -13.10
CA ASP A 72 -6.89 -6.08 -12.46
C ASP A 72 -7.10 -5.63 -11.00
N ALA A 73 -7.81 -6.46 -10.24
CA ALA A 73 -8.15 -6.24 -8.83
C ALA A 73 -7.67 -7.41 -7.97
N PRO A 74 -7.17 -7.17 -6.74
CA PRO A 74 -6.90 -8.24 -5.80
C PRO A 74 -8.21 -8.92 -5.36
N THR A 75 -8.10 -10.10 -4.73
CA THR A 75 -9.28 -10.77 -4.18
C THR A 75 -9.99 -9.91 -3.14
N LYS A 76 -11.32 -10.05 -3.03
CA LYS A 76 -12.15 -9.20 -2.16
C LYS A 76 -11.65 -9.12 -0.71
N ASP A 77 -11.11 -10.21 -0.16
CA ASP A 77 -10.57 -10.28 1.21
C ASP A 77 -9.22 -9.56 1.39
N LYS A 78 -8.53 -9.26 0.28
CA LYS A 78 -7.25 -8.53 0.23
C LYS A 78 -7.40 -7.10 -0.27
N MET A 79 -8.62 -6.62 -0.52
CA MET A 79 -8.86 -5.30 -1.07
C MET A 79 -8.77 -4.22 0.03
N TYR A 80 -7.67 -3.45 0.04
CA TYR A 80 -7.43 -2.38 1.01
C TYR A 80 -7.23 -0.97 0.44
N PHE A 81 -7.51 -0.80 -0.86
CA PHE A 81 -7.35 0.46 -1.58
C PHE A 81 -8.45 0.63 -2.64
N PRO A 82 -8.79 1.89 -2.99
CA PRO A 82 -9.69 2.18 -4.12
C PRO A 82 -9.03 1.80 -5.45
N LEU A 83 -9.79 1.19 -6.37
CA LEU A 83 -9.26 0.59 -7.59
C LEU A 83 -9.28 1.53 -8.80
N LYS A 84 -10.28 2.41 -8.90
CA LYS A 84 -10.54 3.25 -10.07
C LYS A 84 -10.38 4.73 -9.74
N LYS A 85 -9.96 5.53 -10.73
CA LYS A 85 -9.89 6.99 -10.58
C LYS A 85 -11.23 7.56 -10.10
N GLY A 86 -11.20 8.40 -9.06
CA GLY A 86 -12.36 9.01 -8.42
C GLY A 86 -13.05 8.12 -7.37
N GLU A 87 -12.69 6.84 -7.29
CA GLU A 87 -13.23 5.93 -6.28
C GLU A 87 -12.69 6.28 -4.90
N LYS A 88 -13.56 6.18 -3.90
CA LYS A 88 -13.25 6.43 -2.50
C LYS A 88 -13.50 5.18 -1.67
N LEU A 89 -12.57 4.90 -0.75
CA LEU A 89 -12.71 3.87 0.26
C LEU A 89 -12.69 4.54 1.64
N ALA A 90 -13.82 4.46 2.34
CA ALA A 90 -13.94 4.95 3.71
C ALA A 90 -13.74 3.78 4.69
N LEU A 91 -12.81 3.98 5.61
CA LEU A 91 -12.45 3.08 6.71
C LEU A 91 -12.59 3.85 8.04
N ASN A 92 -12.35 3.20 9.18
CA ASN A 92 -12.54 3.86 10.47
C ASN A 92 -11.56 5.03 10.67
N GLY A 93 -12.07 6.26 10.52
CA GLY A 93 -11.27 7.47 10.63
C GLY A 93 -10.29 7.71 9.49
N LEU A 94 -10.35 6.94 8.41
CA LEU A 94 -9.52 7.05 7.21
C LEU A 94 -10.39 7.12 5.96
N THR A 95 -10.14 8.11 5.10
CA THR A 95 -10.69 8.12 3.74
C THR A 95 -9.55 8.04 2.74
N LEU A 96 -9.63 7.08 1.82
CA LEU A 96 -8.75 6.94 0.67
C LEU A 96 -9.47 7.34 -0.60
N GLU A 97 -8.76 7.96 -1.52
CA GLU A 97 -9.24 8.31 -2.85
C GLU A 97 -8.18 7.94 -3.90
N CYS A 98 -8.59 7.25 -4.95
CA CYS A 98 -7.73 7.00 -6.09
C CYS A 98 -7.76 8.22 -7.02
N LEU A 99 -6.70 9.02 -7.02
CA LEU A 99 -6.57 10.20 -7.87
C LEU A 99 -6.26 9.86 -9.33
N GLU A 100 -5.58 8.73 -9.53
CA GLU A 100 -5.07 8.30 -10.83
C GLU A 100 -4.95 6.77 -10.86
N CYS A 101 -5.23 6.17 -12.01
CA CYS A 101 -5.06 4.74 -12.26
C CYS A 101 -4.59 4.57 -13.70
N GLN A 102 -3.33 4.17 -13.90
CA GLN A 102 -2.67 4.13 -15.20
C GLN A 102 -1.60 3.03 -15.24
N LYS A 103 -1.10 2.74 -16.43
CA LYS A 103 0.11 1.93 -16.61
C LYS A 103 1.33 2.84 -16.69
N ASP A 104 2.43 2.44 -16.04
CA ASP A 104 3.71 3.11 -16.21
C ASP A 104 4.35 2.77 -17.57
N LYS A 105 5.54 3.32 -17.83
CA LYS A 105 6.28 3.07 -19.08
C LYS A 105 6.63 1.59 -19.35
N ASN A 106 6.59 0.75 -18.31
CA ASN A 106 6.85 -0.69 -18.39
C ASN A 106 5.54 -1.49 -18.47
N GLY A 107 4.38 -0.82 -18.54
CA GLY A 107 3.07 -1.46 -18.56
C GLY A 107 2.53 -1.85 -17.19
N LEU A 108 3.21 -1.49 -16.08
CA LEU A 108 2.79 -1.85 -14.73
C LEU A 108 1.65 -0.95 -14.26
N LEU A 109 0.57 -1.56 -13.78
CA LEU A 109 -0.58 -0.84 -13.24
C LEU A 109 -0.20 -0.18 -11.91
N TYR A 110 -0.34 1.14 -11.87
CA TYR A 110 -0.14 1.93 -10.67
C TYR A 110 -1.34 2.84 -10.41
N ARG A 111 -1.45 3.26 -9.15
CA ARG A 111 -2.44 4.20 -8.68
C ARG A 111 -1.78 5.30 -7.89
N LYS A 112 -2.28 6.52 -8.00
CA LYS A 112 -1.94 7.59 -7.06
C LYS A 112 -3.05 7.67 -6.03
N ILE A 113 -2.76 7.32 -4.79
CA ILE A 113 -3.75 7.27 -3.71
C ILE A 113 -3.52 8.45 -2.79
N SER A 114 -4.58 9.22 -2.56
CA SER A 114 -4.67 10.21 -1.50
C SER A 114 -5.32 9.58 -0.28
N GLY A 115 -4.77 9.82 0.91
CA GLY A 115 -5.37 9.38 2.15
C GLY A 115 -5.49 10.51 3.16
N VAL A 116 -6.57 10.50 3.92
CA VAL A 116 -6.84 11.48 4.98
C VAL A 116 -7.30 10.76 6.24
N PHE A 117 -6.55 10.93 7.34
CA PHE A 117 -6.95 10.50 8.67
C PHE A 117 -7.63 11.64 9.43
N GLY A 118 -8.78 11.37 10.04
CA GLY A 118 -9.59 12.33 10.80
C GLY A 118 -10.51 13.19 9.93
N LYS A 119 -11.37 13.99 10.58
CA LYS A 119 -12.35 14.87 9.92
C LYS A 119 -11.91 16.35 9.97
N GLY A 120 -12.31 17.13 8.98
CA GLY A 120 -12.14 18.60 8.96
C GLY A 120 -10.74 19.10 8.61
N LYS A 121 -10.45 20.38 8.93
CA LYS A 121 -9.20 21.08 8.55
C LYS A 121 -7.93 20.53 9.24
N GLY A 122 -8.06 19.72 10.29
CA GLY A 122 -6.94 19.12 11.02
C GLY A 122 -6.58 17.69 10.59
N GLY A 123 -7.20 17.15 9.54
CA GLY A 123 -6.94 15.79 9.08
C GLY A 123 -5.50 15.60 8.58
N LYS A 124 -4.86 14.50 8.97
CA LYS A 124 -3.51 14.17 8.50
C LYS A 124 -3.60 13.59 7.09
N LYS A 125 -2.94 14.23 6.14
CA LYS A 125 -3.01 13.88 4.71
C LYS A 125 -1.73 13.21 4.25
N PHE A 126 -1.85 12.30 3.30
CA PHE A 126 -0.72 11.74 2.56
C PHE A 126 -1.11 11.44 1.11
N THR A 127 -0.09 11.29 0.28
CA THR A 127 -0.26 10.81 -1.09
C THR A 127 0.87 9.85 -1.40
N VAL A 128 0.53 8.75 -2.07
CA VAL A 128 1.45 7.64 -2.33
C VAL A 128 1.15 7.01 -3.69
N THR A 129 2.20 6.53 -4.35
CA THR A 129 2.07 5.71 -5.56
C THR A 129 1.95 4.25 -5.14
N HIS A 130 0.87 3.58 -5.51
CA HIS A 130 0.60 2.19 -5.20
C HIS A 130 0.69 1.34 -6.46
N TYR A 131 1.59 0.36 -6.47
CA TYR A 131 1.70 -0.65 -7.52
C TYR A 131 1.05 -1.94 -7.06
N PHE A 132 0.27 -2.55 -7.95
CA PHE A 132 -0.28 -3.88 -7.74
C PHE A 132 0.37 -4.86 -8.73
N PHE A 133 1.31 -5.65 -8.24
CA PHE A 133 2.07 -6.61 -9.04
C PHE A 133 1.45 -8.01 -8.89
N TYR A 134 0.55 -8.35 -9.81
CA TYR A 134 -0.17 -9.63 -9.80
C TYR A 134 0.41 -10.70 -10.73
N ASN A 135 1.46 -10.37 -11.48
CA ASN A 135 2.14 -11.30 -12.39
C ASN A 135 3.06 -12.28 -11.66
N TRP A 136 3.09 -12.24 -10.32
CA TRP A 136 3.96 -13.08 -9.51
C TRP A 136 3.31 -14.42 -9.18
N ASP A 137 3.72 -15.46 -9.91
CA ASP A 137 3.49 -16.85 -9.53
C ASP A 137 4.83 -17.59 -9.58
N VAL A 138 5.28 -18.05 -8.42
CA VAL A 138 6.57 -18.72 -8.23
C VAL A 138 6.73 -19.94 -9.15
N ARG A 139 5.63 -20.58 -9.54
CA ARG A 139 5.64 -21.78 -10.40
C ARG A 139 5.64 -21.45 -11.89
N THR A 140 5.21 -20.25 -12.28
CA THR A 140 5.03 -19.87 -13.69
C THR A 140 5.79 -18.60 -14.08
N THR A 141 6.65 -18.10 -13.20
CA THR A 141 7.49 -16.93 -13.44
C THR A 141 8.40 -17.18 -14.65
N ASN A 142 8.18 -16.41 -15.71
CA ASN A 142 8.98 -16.40 -16.92
C ASN A 142 9.92 -15.18 -16.97
N ILE A 143 10.75 -15.11 -18.02
CA ILE A 143 11.70 -14.00 -18.24
C ILE A 143 10.99 -12.65 -18.24
N ALA A 144 9.83 -12.53 -18.88
CA ALA A 144 9.09 -11.26 -18.95
C ALA A 144 8.60 -10.80 -17.57
N THR A 145 8.05 -11.70 -16.75
CA THR A 145 7.66 -11.38 -15.36
C THR A 145 8.85 -10.96 -14.51
N ARG A 146 9.99 -11.65 -14.64
CA ARG A 146 11.24 -11.30 -13.95
C ARG A 146 11.69 -9.90 -14.34
N ASP A 147 11.69 -9.58 -15.63
CA ASP A 147 12.15 -8.28 -16.12
C ASP A 147 11.22 -7.15 -15.67
N LEU A 148 9.90 -7.40 -15.60
CA LEU A 148 8.93 -6.48 -15.00
C LEU A 148 9.18 -6.25 -13.51
N LEU A 149 9.48 -7.31 -12.73
CA LEU A 149 9.87 -7.17 -11.34
C LEU A 149 11.13 -6.31 -11.20
N ILE A 150 12.16 -6.56 -12.01
CA ILE A 150 13.39 -5.77 -11.99
C ILE A 150 13.09 -4.29 -12.26
N CYS A 151 12.21 -3.99 -13.23
CA CYS A 151 11.77 -2.63 -13.51
C CYS A 151 11.05 -2.00 -12.31
N LEU A 152 10.15 -2.73 -11.64
CA LEU A 152 9.45 -2.27 -10.45
C LEU A 152 10.41 -1.97 -9.28
N LEU A 153 11.34 -2.88 -9.00
CA LEU A 153 12.33 -2.70 -7.94
C LEU A 153 13.26 -1.52 -8.23
N LYS A 154 13.70 -1.33 -9.50
CA LYS A 154 14.45 -0.16 -9.93
C LYS A 154 13.66 1.13 -9.72
N THR A 155 12.36 1.14 -10.03
CA THR A 155 11.48 2.30 -9.78
C THR A 155 11.34 2.62 -8.30
N ALA A 156 11.20 1.60 -7.44
CA ALA A 156 11.15 1.79 -5.99
C ALA A 156 12.49 2.32 -5.44
N LEU A 157 13.62 1.83 -5.96
CA LEU A 157 14.95 2.26 -5.56
C LEU A 157 15.38 3.60 -6.18
N SER A 158 14.72 4.13 -7.19
CA SER A 158 15.06 5.44 -7.77
C SER A 158 14.32 6.61 -7.11
N GLN A 159 13.33 6.34 -6.26
CA GLN A 159 12.60 7.39 -5.54
C GLN A 159 13.56 8.23 -4.68
N LYS A 160 13.54 9.55 -4.85
CA LYS A 160 14.32 10.47 -4.01
C LYS A 160 13.73 10.50 -2.60
N SER A 161 14.60 10.50 -1.60
CA SER A 161 14.26 10.60 -0.18
C SER A 161 13.65 11.96 0.16
#